data_AF-A0A661AR69-F1
#
_entry.id   AF-A0A661AR69-F1
#
_cell.length_a   1.000
_cell.length_b   1.000
_cell.length_c   1.000
_cell.angle_alpha   90.00
_cell.angle_beta   90.00
_cell.angle_gamma   90.00
#
_symmetry.space_group_name_H-M   'P 1'
#
loop_
_entity.id
_entity.type
_entity.pdbx_description
1 polymer ?
#
loop_
_entity_poly.entity_id
_entity_poly.type
_entity_poly.pdbx_seq_one_letter_code
_entity_poly.pdbx_strand_id
1 'polypeptide(L)'
;MKYLKENRSHYEYSKVEDFLVKCCGLKIRRGSKATHIIFYPQWADANDVRNQITIPISHSNKRYVKRFYVKSIWKHLSEMGIIYPEE
;
A
#
# COMPACT_ATOMS: atom_id res chain seq x y z
N MET A 1 3.66 -8.48 -10.47
CA MET A 1 3.17 -8.96 -9.13
C MET A 1 4.06 -10.02 -8.45
N LYS A 2 5.18 -10.42 -9.07
CA LYS A 2 6.10 -11.49 -8.64
C LYS A 2 6.69 -11.31 -7.22
N TYR A 3 6.63 -10.10 -6.67
CA TYR A 3 7.20 -9.70 -5.38
C TYR A 3 6.28 -9.93 -4.16
N LEU A 4 5.01 -10.26 -4.37
CA LEU A 4 4.05 -10.50 -3.29
C LEU A 4 3.51 -11.95 -3.39
N LYS A 5 3.92 -12.83 -2.47
CA LYS A 5 3.32 -14.17 -2.36
C LYS A 5 1.92 -14.06 -1.74
N GLU A 6 0.91 -14.50 -2.48
CA GLU A 6 -0.49 -14.54 -2.03
C GLU A 6 -0.75 -15.78 -1.16
N ASN A 7 -1.46 -15.63 -0.04
CA ASN A 7 -1.96 -16.73 0.78
C ASN A 7 -3.47 -16.58 1.00
N ARG A 8 -4.30 -17.48 0.44
CA ARG A 8 -5.77 -17.51 0.62
C ARG A 8 -6.42 -16.13 0.49
N SER A 9 -6.16 -15.42 -0.62
CA SER A 9 -6.69 -14.07 -0.92
C SER A 9 -6.20 -12.94 -0.01
N HIS A 10 -5.10 -13.16 0.71
CA HIS A 10 -4.44 -12.17 1.55
C HIS A 10 -2.96 -12.06 1.21
N TYR A 11 -2.39 -10.90 1.51
CA TYR A 11 -0.95 -10.64 1.46
C TYR A 11 -0.45 -10.27 2.84
N GLU A 12 0.77 -10.69 3.19
CA GLU A 12 1.41 -10.23 4.41
C GLU A 12 1.62 -8.72 4.37
N TYR A 13 1.18 -8.03 5.42
CA TYR A 13 1.29 -6.58 5.53
C TYR A 13 2.75 -6.11 5.40
N SER A 14 3.70 -6.80 6.04
CA SER A 14 5.13 -6.49 5.95
C SER A 14 5.65 -6.54 4.52
N LYS A 15 5.17 -7.48 3.70
CA LYS A 15 5.56 -7.60 2.29
C LYS A 15 4.96 -6.49 1.45
N VAL A 16 3.71 -6.11 1.72
CA VAL A 16 3.07 -4.96 1.06
C VAL A 16 3.78 -3.67 1.42
N GLU A 17 4.11 -3.45 2.70
CA GLU A 17 4.87 -2.28 3.17
C GLU A 17 6.25 -2.23 2.51
N ASP A 18 7.02 -3.32 2.55
CA ASP A 18 8.34 -3.41 1.92
C ASP A 18 8.27 -3.05 0.44
N PHE A 19 7.28 -3.59 -0.29
CA PHE A 19 7.09 -3.27 -1.71
C PHE A 19 6.80 -1.78 -1.93
N LEU A 20 5.87 -1.22 -1.16
CA LEU A 20 5.48 0.18 -1.29
C LEU A 20 6.62 1.15 -0.96
N VAL A 21 7.40 0.87 0.08
CA VAL A 21 8.50 1.74 0.51
C VAL A 21 9.74 1.54 -0.34
N LYS A 22 10.19 0.28 -0.51
CA LYS A 22 11.49 -0.02 -1.14
C LYS A 22 11.41 -0.06 -2.66
N CYS A 23 10.33 -0.59 -3.24
CA CYS A 23 10.20 -0.70 -4.69
C CYS A 23 9.52 0.52 -5.29
N CYS A 24 8.48 1.06 -4.63
CA CYS A 24 7.72 2.21 -5.15
C CYS A 24 8.19 3.56 -4.60
N GLY A 25 9.17 3.58 -3.68
CA GLY A 25 9.74 4.82 -3.13
C GLY A 25 8.75 5.65 -2.29
N LEU A 26 7.66 5.06 -1.80
CA LEU A 26 6.66 5.79 -1.03
C LEU A 26 7.15 6.06 0.39
N LYS A 27 6.76 7.22 0.91
CA LYS A 27 6.87 7.54 2.33
C LYS A 27 5.66 6.98 3.08
N ILE A 28 5.87 6.64 4.35
CA ILE A 28 4.86 6.04 5.23
C ILE A 28 4.62 6.96 6.43
N ARG A 29 3.35 7.14 6.80
CA ARG A 29 2.94 7.73 8.09
C ARG A 29 1.86 6.87 8.73
N ARG A 30 1.82 6.86 10.06
CA ARG A 30 0.76 6.18 10.80
C ARG A 30 -0.41 7.13 11.00
N GLY A 31 -1.61 6.65 10.70
CA GLY A 31 -2.83 7.39 10.97
C GLY A 31 -3.07 7.58 12.47
N SER A 32 -3.86 8.59 12.81
CA SER A 32 -4.27 8.86 14.19
C SER A 32 -4.92 7.60 14.79
N LYS A 33 -4.46 7.18 15.97
CA LYS A 33 -4.87 5.94 16.68
C LYS A 33 -4.36 4.61 16.09
N ALA A 34 -3.42 4.62 15.15
CA ALA A 34 -2.79 3.42 14.58
C ALA A 34 -3.79 2.42 13.94
N THR A 35 -4.95 2.90 13.51
CA THR A 35 -6.00 2.10 12.85
C THR A 35 -5.77 1.93 11.35
N HIS A 36 -4.90 2.76 10.77
CA HIS A 36 -4.55 2.74 9.36
C HIS A 36 -3.13 3.26 9.15
N ILE A 37 -2.54 2.88 8.03
CA ILE A 37 -1.24 3.34 7.57
C ILE A 37 -1.44 4.03 6.24
N ILE A 38 -0.78 5.17 6.09
CA ILE A 38 -0.90 6.03 4.93
C ILE A 38 0.45 6.03 4.21
N PHE A 39 0.43 5.71 2.92
CA PHE A 39 1.56 5.83 2.02
C PHE A 39 1.34 6.99 1.06
N TYR A 40 2.40 7.70 0.71
CA TYR A 40 2.33 8.81 -0.24
C TYR A 40 3.68 8.95 -0.98
N PRO A 41 3.69 9.45 -2.23
CA PRO A 41 4.93 9.68 -2.96
C PRO A 41 5.82 10.72 -2.27
N GLN A 42 7.14 10.58 -2.40
CA GLN A 42 8.09 11.52 -1.79
C GLN A 42 7.92 12.97 -2.29
N TRP A 43 7.43 13.16 -3.52
CA TRP A 43 7.19 14.48 -4.12
C TRP A 43 5.82 15.07 -3.76
N ALA A 44 4.92 14.29 -3.14
CA ALA A 44 3.57 14.73 -2.84
C ALA A 44 3.47 15.33 -1.42
N ASP A 45 2.55 16.28 -1.25
CA ASP A 45 2.17 16.76 0.09
C ASP A 45 1.53 15.60 0.88
N ALA A 46 2.04 15.36 2.09
CA ALA A 46 1.55 14.33 3.01
C ALA A 46 0.09 14.52 3.43
N ASN A 47 -0.50 15.70 3.17
CA ASN A 47 -1.88 16.04 3.46
C ASN A 47 -2.80 16.04 2.21
N ASP A 48 -2.27 15.97 0.98
CA ASP A 48 -3.12 15.83 -0.21
C ASP A 48 -3.68 14.41 -0.29
N VAL A 49 -4.98 14.28 -0.03
CA VAL A 49 -5.68 12.99 0.04
C VAL A 49 -5.65 12.26 -1.31
N ARG A 50 -5.52 12.97 -2.43
CA ARG A 50 -5.49 12.37 -3.78
C ARG A 50 -4.24 11.54 -4.03
N ASN A 51 -3.15 11.84 -3.33
CA ASN A 51 -1.88 11.15 -3.44
C ASN A 51 -1.65 10.15 -2.28
N GLN A 52 -2.66 9.92 -1.45
CA GLN A 52 -2.56 9.07 -0.28
C GLN A 52 -3.17 7.70 -0.52
N ILE A 53 -2.40 6.66 -0.19
CA ILE A 53 -2.81 5.28 -0.17
C ILE A 53 -3.01 4.86 1.28
N THR A 54 -4.26 4.65 1.68
CA THR A 54 -4.60 4.28 3.06
C THR A 54 -4.89 2.79 3.16
N ILE A 55 -4.11 2.08 3.98
CA ILE A 55 -4.31 0.67 4.29
C ILE A 55 -4.85 0.56 5.73
N PRO A 56 -6.08 0.05 5.93
CA PRO A 56 -6.59 -0.19 7.27
C PRO A 56 -5.83 -1.33 7.95
N ILE A 57 -5.44 -1.13 9.21
CA ILE A 57 -4.90 -2.18 10.07
C ILE A 57 -6.09 -2.84 10.78
N SER A 58 -6.45 -4.05 10.36
CA SER A 58 -7.50 -4.79 11.06
C SER A 58 -7.06 -5.13 12.49
N HIS A 59 -7.92 -4.84 13.48
CA HIS A 59 -7.66 -5.19 14.89
C HIS A 59 -7.60 -6.70 15.13
N SER A 60 -8.39 -7.49 14.38
CA SER A 60 -8.45 -8.94 14.48
C SER A 60 -7.40 -9.64 13.62
N ASN A 61 -6.83 -8.96 12.62
CA ASN A 61 -5.85 -9.55 11.73
C ASN A 61 -4.78 -8.55 11.24
N LYS A 62 -3.93 -8.10 12.17
CA LYS A 62 -2.88 -7.08 11.95
C LYS A 62 -1.78 -7.50 10.98
N ARG A 63 -1.71 -8.79 10.60
CA ARG A 63 -0.64 -9.33 9.75
C ARG A 63 -0.98 -9.37 8.28
N TYR A 64 -2.25 -9.26 7.90
CA TYR A 64 -2.67 -9.53 6.53
C TYR A 64 -3.52 -8.42 5.93
N VAL A 65 -3.27 -8.13 4.65
CA VAL A 65 -4.01 -7.19 3.81
C VAL A 65 -4.81 -7.99 2.79
N LYS A 66 -6.11 -7.72 2.64
CA LYS A 66 -6.95 -8.41 1.65
C LYS A 66 -6.49 -8.10 0.23
N ARG A 67 -6.52 -9.09 -0.65
CA ARG A 67 -6.14 -8.96 -2.08
C ARG A 67 -6.82 -7.82 -2.81
N PHE A 68 -8.11 -7.60 -2.53
CA PHE A 68 -8.87 -6.50 -3.13
C PHE A 68 -8.20 -5.14 -2.87
N TYR A 69 -7.70 -4.89 -1.65
CA TYR A 69 -6.97 -3.66 -1.35
C TYR A 69 -5.66 -3.59 -2.13
N VAL A 70 -4.88 -4.67 -2.18
CA VAL A 70 -3.61 -4.69 -2.93
C VAL A 70 -3.82 -4.44 -4.43
N LYS A 71 -4.90 -4.97 -5.03
CA LYS A 71 -5.26 -4.67 -6.42
C LYS A 71 -5.62 -3.18 -6.62
N SER A 72 -6.39 -2.60 -5.70
CA SER A 72 -6.74 -1.18 -5.75
C SER A 72 -5.50 -0.29 -5.63
N ILE A 73 -4.59 -0.63 -4.71
CA ILE A 73 -3.29 0.03 -4.54
C ILE A 73 -2.48 -0.02 -5.82
N TRP A 74 -2.38 -1.20 -6.45
CA TRP A 74 -1.64 -1.37 -7.70
C TRP A 74 -2.20 -0.50 -8.83
N LYS A 75 -3.52 -0.50 -9.00
CA LYS A 75 -4.20 0.33 -10.00
C LYS A 75 -3.90 1.80 -9.77
N HIS A 76 -4.02 2.28 -8.54
CA HIS A 76 -3.76 3.67 -8.21
C HIS A 76 -2.30 4.06 -8.47
N LEU A 77 -1.33 3.23 -8.07
CA LEU A 77 0.09 3.48 -8.35
C LEU A 77 0.40 3.53 -9.85
N SER A 78 -0.29 2.72 -10.64
CA SER A 78 -0.18 2.75 -12.10
C SER A 78 -0.79 4.03 -12.69
N GLU A 79 -1.94 4.48 -12.19
CA GLU A 79 -2.55 5.76 -12.60
C GLU A 79 -1.67 6.97 -12.25
N MET A 80 -0.90 6.88 -11.15
CA MET A 80 0.08 7.89 -10.76
C MET A 80 1.40 7.82 -11.53
N GLY A 81 1.60 6.82 -12.41
CA GLY A 81 2.87 6.61 -13.13
C GLY A 81 4.03 6.18 -12.24
N ILE A 82 3.77 5.68 -11.04
CA ILE A 82 4.81 5.24 -10.07
C ILE A 82 5.28 3.82 -10.38
N ILE A 83 4.36 2.96 -10.80
CA ILE A 83 4.67 1.63 -11.29
C ILE A 83 4.16 1.49 -12.71
N TYR A 84 4.91 0.77 -13.52
CA TYR A 84 4.44 0.33 -14.82
C TYR A 84 3.73 -1.01 -14.61
N PRO A 85 2.45 -1.14 -15.01
CA PRO A 85 1.84 -2.46 -15.05
C PRO A 85 2.65 -3.28 -16.05
N GLU A 86 3.34 -4.32 -15.58
CA GLU A 86 3.83 -5.35 -16.49
C GLU A 86 2.62 -5.88 -17.25
N GLU A 87 2.61 -5.72 -18.58
CA GLU A 87 1.63 -6.31 -19.51
C GLU A 87 1.53 -7.83 -19.30
#